data_AF-A0A7C5PKZ9-F1
#
_entry.id   AF-A0A7C5PKZ9-F1
#
_cell.length_a   1.000
_cell.length_b   1.000
_cell.length_c   1.000
_cell.angle_alpha   90.00
_cell.angle_beta   90.00
_cell.angle_gamma   90.00
#
_symmetry.space_group_name_H-M   'P 1'
#
loop_
_entity.id
_entity.type
_entity.pdbx_description
1 polymer ?
#
loop_
_entity_poly.entity_id
_entity_poly.type
_entity_poly.pdbx_seq_one_letter_code
_entity_poly.pdbx_strand_id
1 'polypeptide(L)'
;MDTPTEFINFNTTITFHYHYVGRLKWFFRNVLLMVEGPTAKAYAFRIKSEFCGEVVRDVFVRSRRVYVPVNLLVGRRLLDSDSMGKNIILFFGDAVIRVHLMMFGAIHFYRLDEALLKPERMVRLTIIGDSKKLVVYNAPIVEMDLKERILERLIRELGPDPLSGEWDRERAIQNLMKFP
;
A
#
# COMPACT_ATOMS: atom_id res chain seq x y z
N MET A 1 24.99 -36.06 35.77
CA MET A 1 24.58 -36.22 34.36
C MET A 1 23.37 -35.33 34.25
N ASP A 2 23.59 -34.09 33.85
CA ASP A 2 22.57 -33.05 33.88
C ASP A 2 22.59 -32.34 32.54
N THR A 3 21.48 -32.44 31.81
CA THR A 3 21.22 -31.72 30.57
C THR A 3 20.96 -30.25 30.90
N PRO A 4 21.69 -29.28 30.31
CA PRO A 4 21.38 -27.88 30.52
C PRO A 4 20.26 -27.41 29.58
N THR A 5 19.21 -26.88 30.20
CA THR A 5 18.12 -26.12 29.60
C THR A 5 18.62 -24.71 29.27
N GLU A 6 18.59 -24.29 27.99
CA GLU A 6 18.90 -22.92 27.58
C GLU A 6 17.72 -21.98 27.81
N PHE A 7 17.92 -21.00 28.70
CA PHE A 7 17.13 -19.77 28.74
C PHE A 7 17.80 -18.72 27.84
N ILE A 8 17.14 -18.30 26.76
CA ILE A 8 17.64 -17.24 25.89
C ILE A 8 17.19 -15.89 26.45
N ASN A 9 18.18 -15.08 26.83
CA ASN A 9 18.03 -13.73 27.35
C ASN A 9 18.20 -12.73 26.18
N PHE A 10 17.16 -11.96 25.85
CA PHE A 10 17.17 -10.98 24.76
C PHE A 10 17.83 -9.67 25.21
N ASN A 11 19.16 -9.60 25.17
CA ASN A 11 19.86 -8.30 25.22
C ASN A 11 21.30 -8.40 24.67
N THR A 12 21.44 -8.53 23.36
CA THR A 12 22.75 -8.38 22.72
C THR A 12 22.68 -7.41 21.55
N THR A 13 23.20 -6.22 21.79
CA THR A 13 23.64 -5.26 20.78
C THR A 13 24.67 -5.95 19.88
N ILE A 14 24.33 -6.19 18.61
CA ILE A 14 25.31 -6.69 17.64
C ILE A 14 25.77 -5.55 16.75
N THR A 15 26.96 -5.05 17.05
CA THR A 15 27.75 -4.18 16.17
C THR A 15 28.32 -5.03 15.05
N PHE A 16 27.86 -4.84 13.81
CA PHE A 16 28.47 -5.46 12.63
C PHE A 16 29.36 -4.47 11.87
N HIS A 17 30.64 -4.80 11.80
CA HIS A 17 31.63 -4.11 10.96
C HIS A 17 31.33 -4.33 9.47
N TYR A 18 31.26 -3.21 8.74
CA TYR A 18 30.96 -3.13 7.31
C TYR A 18 32.20 -3.47 6.47
N HIS A 19 32.10 -4.47 5.58
CA HIS A 19 32.88 -4.55 4.34
C HIS A 19 32.25 -5.56 3.35
N TYR A 20 31.19 -5.14 2.64
CA TYR A 20 30.85 -5.50 1.25
C TYR A 20 29.48 -4.87 0.91
N VAL A 21 29.51 -3.62 0.45
CA VAL A 21 28.33 -2.79 0.22
C VAL A 21 27.86 -2.96 -1.22
N GLY A 22 26.62 -3.45 -1.42
CA GLY A 22 25.93 -3.26 -2.70
C GLY A 22 24.82 -4.26 -3.00
N ARG A 23 25.08 -5.56 -2.84
CA ARG A 23 24.19 -6.59 -3.42
C ARG A 23 23.21 -7.23 -2.43
N LEU A 24 23.55 -7.30 -1.14
CA LEU A 24 22.73 -7.99 -0.13
C LEU A 24 21.62 -7.11 0.49
N LYS A 25 21.80 -5.78 0.53
CA LYS A 25 20.74 -4.83 0.94
C LYS A 25 19.52 -4.85 0.00
N TRP A 26 19.69 -5.32 -1.24
CA TRP A 26 18.59 -5.40 -2.22
C TRP A 26 17.68 -6.61 -1.97
N PHE A 27 18.24 -7.71 -1.46
CA PHE A 27 17.52 -8.98 -1.28
C PHE A 27 16.45 -8.90 -0.18
N PHE A 28 16.72 -8.17 0.90
CA PHE A 28 15.73 -7.93 1.97
C PHE A 28 14.66 -6.88 1.64
N ARG A 29 14.76 -6.20 0.49
CA ARG A 29 13.78 -5.17 0.08
C ARG A 29 12.65 -5.70 -0.80
N ASN A 30 12.67 -6.99 -1.16
CA ASN A 30 11.75 -7.61 -2.12
C ASN A 30 11.13 -8.95 -1.67
N VAL A 31 11.23 -9.33 -0.38
CA VAL A 31 10.60 -10.56 0.12
C VAL A 31 9.61 -10.22 1.21
N LEU A 32 8.44 -9.71 0.79
CA LEU A 32 7.20 -10.14 1.43
C LEU A 32 6.36 -10.74 0.31
N LEU A 33 6.42 -12.07 0.21
CA LEU A 33 5.61 -12.84 -0.72
C LEU A 33 4.14 -12.65 -0.30
N MET A 34 3.38 -11.96 -1.14
CA MET A 34 1.95 -11.65 -1.02
C MET A 34 1.59 -10.41 -0.18
N VAL A 35 0.76 -9.55 -0.76
CA VAL A 35 0.15 -8.41 -0.06
C VAL A 35 -1.10 -8.89 0.66
N GLU A 36 -0.95 -9.10 1.96
CA GLU A 36 -2.04 -9.33 2.90
C GLU A 36 -2.43 -8.03 3.61
N GLY A 37 -3.40 -8.09 4.53
CA GLY A 37 -3.85 -6.92 5.30
C GLY A 37 -2.69 -6.16 6.00
N PRO A 38 -1.83 -6.83 6.79
CA PRO A 38 -0.69 -6.18 7.44
C PRO A 38 0.28 -5.53 6.46
N THR A 39 0.51 -6.15 5.30
CA THR A 39 1.39 -5.63 4.25
C THR A 39 0.81 -4.38 3.60
N ALA A 40 -0.50 -4.38 3.31
CA ALA A 40 -1.19 -3.20 2.80
C ALA A 40 -1.13 -2.05 3.81
N LYS A 41 -1.33 -2.32 5.10
CA LYS A 41 -1.19 -1.32 6.16
C LYS A 41 0.24 -0.77 6.26
N ALA A 42 1.25 -1.61 6.16
CA ALA A 42 2.65 -1.19 6.14
C ALA A 42 2.97 -0.30 4.92
N TYR A 43 2.45 -0.64 3.73
CA TYR A 43 2.58 0.22 2.56
C TYR A 43 1.88 1.57 2.76
N ALA A 44 0.66 1.59 3.28
CA ALA A 44 -0.06 2.82 3.58
C ALA A 44 0.72 3.69 4.59
N PHE A 45 1.25 3.09 5.66
CA PHE A 45 2.09 3.83 6.61
C PHE A 45 3.35 4.41 5.96
N ARG A 46 4.02 3.61 5.11
CA ARG A 46 5.21 4.08 4.39
C ARG A 46 4.89 5.20 3.39
N ILE A 47 3.75 5.14 2.69
CA ILE A 47 3.29 6.22 1.83
C ILE A 47 3.03 7.47 2.66
N LYS A 48 2.39 7.33 3.82
CA LYS A 48 2.14 8.43 4.73
C LYS A 48 3.43 9.11 5.19
N SER A 49 4.45 8.33 5.56
CA SER A 49 5.74 8.89 5.99
C SER A 49 6.55 9.51 4.85
N GLU A 50 6.48 8.93 3.65
CA GLU A 50 7.36 9.31 2.54
C GLU A 50 6.75 10.35 1.60
N PHE A 51 5.43 10.40 1.43
CA PHE A 51 4.80 11.10 0.30
C PHE A 51 3.60 11.97 0.69
N CYS A 52 3.03 11.81 1.89
CA CYS A 52 2.04 12.79 2.35
C CYS A 52 2.68 14.17 2.41
N GLY A 53 1.91 15.18 2.04
CA GLY A 53 2.43 16.53 1.89
C GLY A 53 2.94 16.85 0.49
N GLU A 54 3.22 15.88 -0.39
CA GLU A 54 3.61 16.22 -1.77
C GLU A 54 2.42 16.82 -2.55
N VAL A 55 2.65 17.93 -3.25
CA VAL A 55 1.69 18.49 -4.22
C VAL A 55 1.91 17.83 -5.57
N VAL A 56 0.85 17.27 -6.13
CA VAL A 56 0.90 16.56 -7.41
C VAL A 56 1.15 17.56 -8.54
N ARG A 57 2.25 17.37 -9.26
CA ARG A 57 2.62 18.11 -10.46
C ARG A 57 2.20 17.42 -11.74
N ASP A 58 2.26 16.10 -11.74
CA ASP A 58 1.82 15.28 -12.85
C ASP A 58 1.36 13.90 -12.36
N VAL A 59 0.46 13.28 -13.11
CA VAL A 59 -0.09 11.97 -12.76
C VAL A 59 -0.37 11.16 -14.02
N PHE A 60 0.14 9.93 -14.02
CA PHE A 60 -0.13 8.94 -15.05
C PHE A 60 -0.88 7.76 -14.43
N VAL A 61 -1.97 7.33 -15.07
CA VAL A 61 -2.78 6.18 -14.66
C VAL A 61 -3.03 5.27 -15.84
N ARG A 62 -2.76 3.97 -15.68
CA ARG A 62 -3.11 2.93 -16.65
C ARG A 62 -4.13 1.97 -16.05
N SER A 63 -5.40 2.36 -16.12
CA SER A 63 -6.52 1.58 -15.61
C SER A 63 -7.82 1.92 -16.36
N ARG A 64 -8.77 0.98 -16.34
CA ARG A 64 -10.15 1.21 -16.80
C ARG A 64 -11.07 1.72 -15.68
N ARG A 65 -10.61 1.72 -14.43
CA ARG A 65 -11.38 2.14 -13.24
C ARG A 65 -11.08 3.60 -12.88
N VAL A 66 -11.15 4.49 -13.85
CA VAL A 66 -10.92 5.92 -13.67
C VAL A 66 -12.22 6.62 -13.98
N TYR A 67 -12.91 7.09 -12.94
CA TYR A 67 -14.28 7.61 -13.04
C TYR A 67 -14.35 9.14 -12.93
N VAL A 68 -13.21 9.77 -12.62
CA VAL A 68 -13.01 11.22 -12.61
C VAL A 68 -11.80 11.56 -13.49
N PRO A 69 -11.70 12.81 -14.00
CA PRO A 69 -10.54 13.22 -14.80
C PRO A 69 -9.23 13.06 -14.01
N VAL A 70 -8.21 12.42 -14.62
CA VAL A 70 -6.92 12.18 -13.95
C VAL A 70 -6.25 13.49 -13.52
N ASN A 71 -6.35 14.52 -14.36
CA ASN A 71 -5.80 15.85 -14.08
C ASN A 71 -6.46 16.55 -12.88
N LEU A 72 -7.58 16.05 -12.35
CA LEU A 72 -8.18 16.54 -11.11
C LEU A 72 -7.19 16.54 -9.95
N LEU A 73 -6.21 15.63 -9.96
CA LEU A 73 -5.19 15.52 -8.91
C LEU A 73 -4.10 16.59 -9.01
N VAL A 74 -3.85 17.16 -10.18
CA VAL A 74 -2.78 18.15 -10.36
C VAL A 74 -3.07 19.39 -9.51
N GLY A 75 -2.07 19.85 -8.77
CA GLY A 75 -2.18 20.94 -7.79
C GLY A 75 -2.74 20.52 -6.43
N ARG A 76 -3.22 19.28 -6.28
CA ARG A 76 -3.70 18.75 -5.00
C ARG A 76 -2.58 18.09 -4.21
N ARG A 77 -2.75 18.03 -2.90
CA ARG A 77 -1.80 17.43 -1.97
C ARG A 77 -2.27 16.03 -1.56
N LEU A 78 -1.36 15.08 -1.43
CA LEU A 78 -1.67 13.84 -0.70
C LEU A 78 -1.81 14.18 0.78
N LEU A 79 -3.03 14.11 1.30
CA LEU A 79 -3.35 14.47 2.68
C LEU A 79 -3.10 13.32 3.64
N ASP A 80 -3.50 12.12 3.24
CA ASP A 80 -3.32 10.91 4.03
C ASP A 80 -3.27 9.66 3.14
N SER A 81 -2.88 8.54 3.73
CA SER A 81 -3.05 7.22 3.15
C SER A 81 -3.35 6.19 4.22
N ASP A 82 -4.27 5.27 3.92
CA ASP A 82 -4.65 4.17 4.81
C ASP A 82 -4.88 2.87 4.02
N SER A 83 -5.26 1.80 4.69
CA SER A 83 -5.64 0.53 4.08
C SER A 83 -6.97 0.01 4.62
N MET A 84 -7.79 -0.55 3.73
CA MET A 84 -8.99 -1.33 4.09
C MET A 84 -8.85 -2.74 3.53
N GLY A 85 -8.60 -3.70 4.42
CA GLY A 85 -8.15 -5.04 4.02
C GLY A 85 -6.86 -4.97 3.20
N LYS A 86 -6.88 -5.51 1.98
CA LYS A 86 -5.74 -5.51 1.04
C LYS A 86 -5.69 -4.29 0.11
N ASN A 87 -6.63 -3.35 0.28
CA ASN A 87 -6.71 -2.13 -0.52
C ASN A 87 -5.93 -1.02 0.17
N ILE A 88 -5.02 -0.39 -0.55
CA ILE A 88 -4.32 0.84 -0.13
C ILE A 88 -5.09 2.01 -0.70
N ILE A 89 -5.31 3.04 0.10
CA ILE A 89 -6.15 4.20 -0.23
C ILE A 89 -5.31 5.46 -0.05
N LEU A 90 -5.28 6.30 -1.08
CA LEU A 90 -4.57 7.58 -1.11
C LEU A 90 -5.58 8.72 -1.17
N PHE A 91 -5.52 9.67 -0.24
CA PHE A 91 -6.52 10.74 -0.08
C PHE A 91 -6.01 12.09 -0.57
N PHE A 92 -6.68 12.67 -1.57
CA PHE A 92 -6.37 13.98 -2.18
C PHE A 92 -7.53 14.97 -2.03
N GLY A 93 -8.04 15.11 -0.79
CA GLY A 93 -9.27 15.86 -0.50
C GLY A 93 -10.51 15.02 -0.77
N ASP A 94 -11.37 15.48 -1.68
CA ASP A 94 -12.57 14.75 -2.15
C ASP A 94 -12.26 13.70 -3.22
N ALA A 95 -11.03 13.63 -3.75
CA ALA A 95 -10.60 12.61 -4.70
C ALA A 95 -9.72 11.54 -4.01
N VAL A 96 -9.88 10.28 -4.43
CA VAL A 96 -9.16 9.14 -3.86
C VAL A 96 -8.61 8.24 -4.95
N ILE A 97 -7.42 7.67 -4.69
CA ILE A 97 -6.90 6.53 -5.46
C ILE A 97 -6.89 5.29 -4.58
N ARG A 98 -7.55 4.23 -5.04
CA ARG A 98 -7.47 2.87 -4.48
C ARG A 98 -6.46 2.05 -5.28
N VAL A 99 -5.54 1.39 -4.58
CA VAL A 99 -4.55 0.47 -5.15
C VAL A 99 -4.70 -0.89 -4.49
N HIS A 100 -4.84 -1.95 -5.29
CA HIS A 100 -4.74 -3.32 -4.83
C HIS A 100 -3.56 -4.01 -5.52
N LEU A 101 -2.54 -4.37 -4.76
CA LEU A 101 -1.28 -4.91 -5.29
C LEU A 101 -1.37 -6.39 -5.68
N MET A 102 -2.28 -7.15 -5.05
CA MET A 102 -2.30 -8.62 -5.16
C MET A 102 -0.93 -9.22 -4.86
N MET A 103 -0.52 -10.27 -5.57
CA MET A 103 0.72 -10.99 -5.26
C MET A 103 1.97 -10.33 -5.84
N PHE A 104 1.85 -9.57 -6.94
CA PHE A 104 3.00 -9.13 -7.75
C PHE A 104 3.14 -7.61 -7.87
N GLY A 105 2.20 -6.85 -7.30
CA GLY A 105 2.24 -5.41 -7.27
C GLY A 105 3.33 -4.89 -6.33
N ALA A 106 3.89 -3.73 -6.64
CA ALA A 106 4.86 -3.06 -5.78
C ALA A 106 4.70 -1.54 -5.83
N ILE A 107 5.02 -0.87 -4.73
CA ILE A 107 5.05 0.60 -4.62
C ILE A 107 6.49 1.03 -4.33
N HIS A 108 6.99 1.95 -5.15
CA HIS A 108 8.34 2.50 -5.03
C HIS A 108 8.25 4.03 -4.96
N PHE A 109 9.23 4.62 -4.28
CA PHE A 109 9.46 6.06 -4.26
C PHE A 109 10.81 6.34 -4.91
N TYR A 110 10.88 7.44 -5.64
CA TYR A 110 12.08 7.86 -6.34
C TYR A 110 12.25 9.37 -6.20
N ARG A 111 13.48 9.87 -6.31
CA ARG A 111 13.68 11.30 -6.61
C ARG A 111 13.14 11.62 -8.01
N LEU A 112 12.88 12.89 -8.31
CA LEU A 112 12.34 13.30 -9.61
C LEU A 112 13.21 12.84 -10.78
N ASP A 113 14.53 13.02 -10.65
CA ASP A 113 15.58 12.70 -11.62
C ASP A 113 16.01 11.22 -11.63
N GLU A 114 15.61 10.45 -10.62
CA GLU A 114 16.05 9.05 -10.48
C GLU A 114 15.35 8.13 -11.49
N ALA A 115 16.12 7.32 -12.22
CA ALA A 115 15.58 6.39 -13.20
C ALA A 115 14.71 5.29 -12.54
N LEU A 116 13.69 4.84 -13.27
CA LEU A 116 12.83 3.75 -12.78
C LEU A 116 13.61 2.43 -12.74
N LEU A 117 13.60 1.79 -11.57
CA LEU A 117 14.23 0.49 -11.36
C LEU A 117 13.56 -0.65 -12.17
N LYS A 118 12.26 -0.53 -12.48
CA LYS A 118 11.49 -1.53 -13.23
C LYS A 118 11.02 -0.92 -14.57
N PRO A 119 10.81 -1.74 -15.62
CA PRO A 119 10.38 -1.25 -16.93
C PRO A 119 9.07 -0.44 -16.87
N GLU A 120 8.99 0.64 -17.65
CA GLU A 120 7.80 1.51 -17.72
C GLU A 120 6.51 0.76 -18.09
N ARG A 121 6.60 -0.28 -18.92
CA ARG A 121 5.45 -1.14 -19.25
C ARG A 121 4.79 -1.81 -18.04
N MET A 122 5.46 -1.87 -16.89
CA MET A 122 4.92 -2.40 -15.63
C MET A 122 4.19 -1.33 -14.81
N VAL A 123 4.39 -0.05 -15.11
CA VAL A 123 3.77 1.07 -14.38
C VAL A 123 2.26 1.06 -14.57
N ARG A 124 1.54 1.20 -13.47
CA ARG A 124 0.07 1.28 -13.42
C ARG A 124 -0.39 2.64 -12.89
N LEU A 125 0.42 3.27 -12.05
CA LEU A 125 0.22 4.61 -11.52
C LEU A 125 1.60 5.25 -11.32
N THR A 126 1.74 6.50 -11.74
CA THR A 126 2.83 7.38 -11.33
C THR A 126 2.21 8.67 -10.83
N ILE A 127 2.64 9.12 -9.65
CA ILE A 127 2.30 10.44 -9.11
C ILE A 127 3.62 11.17 -8.93
N ILE A 128 3.79 12.28 -9.66
CA ILE A 128 4.95 13.15 -9.55
C ILE A 128 4.58 14.28 -8.61
N GLY A 129 5.28 14.37 -7.48
CA GLY A 129 5.13 15.42 -6.48
C GLY A 129 6.04 16.63 -6.75
N ASP A 130 6.23 17.45 -5.72
CA ASP A 130 7.16 18.59 -5.75
C ASP A 130 8.62 18.15 -5.68
N SER A 131 8.92 17.08 -4.94
CA SER A 131 10.29 16.67 -4.61
C SER A 131 10.62 15.22 -5.00
N LYS A 132 9.59 14.39 -5.19
CA LYS A 132 9.74 12.95 -5.41
C LYS A 132 8.57 12.40 -6.22
N LYS A 133 8.69 11.17 -6.69
CA LYS A 133 7.63 10.44 -7.41
C LYS A 133 7.29 9.12 -6.71
N LEU A 134 6.00 8.83 -6.63
CA LEU A 134 5.44 7.55 -6.18
C LEU A 134 5.04 6.77 -7.43
N VAL A 135 5.55 5.54 -7.56
CA VAL A 135 5.30 4.68 -8.72
C VAL A 135 4.77 3.33 -8.26
N VAL A 136 3.65 2.92 -8.83
CA VAL A 136 3.02 1.62 -8.60
C VAL A 136 3.23 0.74 -9.83
N TYR A 137 3.84 -0.42 -9.62
CA TYR A 137 4.10 -1.43 -10.64
C TYR A 137 3.15 -2.62 -10.49
N ASN A 138 2.72 -3.19 -11.62
CA ASN A 138 1.97 -4.45 -11.72
C ASN A 138 0.75 -4.60 -10.79
N ALA A 139 0.17 -3.50 -10.30
CA ALA A 139 -1.08 -3.52 -9.54
C ALA A 139 -2.27 -3.82 -10.47
N PRO A 140 -3.01 -4.93 -10.27
CA PRO A 140 -4.17 -5.25 -11.09
C PRO A 140 -5.30 -4.23 -10.92
N ILE A 141 -5.44 -3.64 -9.73
CA ILE A 141 -6.42 -2.59 -9.45
C ILE A 141 -5.68 -1.30 -9.12
N VAL A 142 -5.90 -0.31 -9.97
CA VAL A 142 -5.72 1.11 -9.67
C VAL A 142 -7.05 1.75 -10.01
N GLU A 143 -7.73 2.32 -9.03
CA GLU A 143 -9.06 2.90 -9.18
C GLU A 143 -9.03 4.34 -8.68
N MET A 144 -9.66 5.26 -9.42
CA MET A 144 -9.72 6.68 -9.10
C MET A 144 -11.15 7.18 -9.23
N ASP A 145 -11.66 7.80 -8.16
CA ASP A 145 -13.01 8.36 -8.06
C ASP A 145 -13.06 9.40 -6.93
N LEU A 146 -14.26 9.94 -6.69
CA LEU A 146 -14.58 10.67 -5.48
C LEU A 146 -14.51 9.76 -4.24
N LYS A 147 -14.09 10.34 -3.12
CA LYS A 147 -13.86 9.67 -1.84
C LYS A 147 -15.06 8.85 -1.40
N GLU A 148 -16.23 9.48 -1.35
CA GLU A 148 -17.47 8.89 -0.86
C GLU A 148 -17.82 7.64 -1.69
N ARG A 149 -17.70 7.73 -3.01
CA ARG A 149 -18.01 6.63 -3.94
C ARG A 149 -17.07 5.44 -3.77
N ILE A 150 -15.77 5.67 -3.60
CA ILE A 150 -14.81 4.57 -3.35
C ILE A 150 -15.08 3.91 -2.01
N LEU A 151 -15.29 4.70 -0.95
CA LEU A 151 -15.52 4.15 0.39
C LEU A 151 -16.83 3.35 0.45
N GLU A 152 -17.91 3.86 -0.15
CA GLU A 152 -19.18 3.12 -0.26
C GLU A 152 -19.02 1.80 -1.02
N ARG A 153 -18.28 1.77 -2.13
CA ARG A 153 -18.00 0.53 -2.87
C ARG A 153 -17.17 -0.44 -2.04
N LEU A 154 -16.13 0.05 -1.35
CA LEU A 154 -15.27 -0.78 -0.51
C LEU A 154 -16.02 -1.40 0.66
N ILE A 155 -16.83 -0.62 1.38
CA ILE A 155 -17.65 -1.11 2.50
C ILE A 155 -18.61 -2.20 2.01
N ARG A 156 -19.23 -1.99 0.83
CA ARG A 156 -20.13 -2.97 0.22
C ARG A 156 -19.42 -4.25 -0.22
N GLU A 157 -18.21 -4.15 -0.76
CA GLU A 157 -17.41 -5.27 -1.26
C GLU A 157 -16.77 -6.10 -0.14
N LEU A 158 -16.25 -5.45 0.91
CA LEU A 158 -15.50 -6.11 1.99
C LEU A 158 -16.41 -6.70 3.06
N GLY A 159 -17.62 -6.15 3.22
CA GLY A 159 -18.46 -6.46 4.38
C GLY A 159 -17.87 -5.87 5.68
N PRO A 160 -18.50 -6.15 6.83
CA PRO A 160 -18.05 -5.63 8.13
C PRO A 160 -16.68 -6.22 8.52
N ASP A 161 -15.79 -5.37 9.01
CA ASP A 161 -14.48 -5.80 9.53
C ASP A 161 -14.66 -6.62 10.81
N PRO A 162 -14.18 -7.88 10.87
CA PRO A 162 -14.32 -8.75 12.04
C PRO A 162 -13.62 -8.25 13.29
N LEU A 163 -12.70 -7.29 13.17
CA LEU A 163 -12.00 -6.68 14.30
C LEU A 163 -12.59 -5.32 14.71
N SER A 164 -13.61 -4.84 14.00
CA SER A 164 -14.27 -3.58 14.33
C SER A 164 -15.23 -3.75 15.50
N GLY A 165 -15.46 -2.65 16.25
CA GLY A 165 -16.48 -2.62 17.29
C GLY A 165 -17.92 -2.75 16.76
N GLU A 166 -18.11 -2.64 15.44
CA GLU A 166 -19.40 -2.83 14.77
C GLU A 166 -19.63 -4.29 14.32
N TRP A 167 -18.73 -5.21 14.68
CA TRP A 167 -18.88 -6.63 14.35
C TRP A 167 -20.04 -7.28 15.12
N ASP A 168 -20.90 -7.97 14.38
CA ASP A 168 -22.09 -8.65 14.89
C ASP A 168 -21.99 -10.15 14.57
N ARG A 169 -21.89 -10.96 15.63
CA ARG A 169 -21.75 -12.42 15.54
C ARG A 169 -22.98 -13.06 14.93
N GLU A 170 -24.17 -12.67 15.36
CA GLU A 170 -25.45 -13.19 14.90
C GLU A 170 -25.62 -12.91 13.41
N ARG A 171 -25.27 -11.70 12.96
CA ARG A 171 -25.26 -11.33 11.55
C ARG A 171 -24.24 -12.13 10.75
N ALA A 172 -23.07 -12.43 11.32
CA ALA A 172 -22.07 -13.29 10.67
C ALA A 172 -22.60 -14.71 10.47
N ILE A 173 -23.24 -15.31 11.50
CA ILE A 173 -23.88 -16.63 11.40
C ILE A 173 -25.00 -16.62 10.36
N GLN A 174 -25.87 -15.61 10.37
CA GLN A 174 -26.91 -15.45 9.36
C GLN A 174 -26.35 -15.37 7.95
N ASN A 175 -25.21 -14.69 7.75
CA ASN A 175 -24.56 -14.61 6.46
C ASN A 175 -23.98 -15.96 6.03
N LEU A 176 -23.37 -16.72 6.95
CA LEU A 176 -22.87 -18.07 6.67
C LEU A 176 -24.01 -19.03 6.28
N MET A 177 -25.14 -18.97 6.98
CA MET A 177 -26.30 -19.82 6.68
C MET A 177 -26.99 -19.50 5.34
N LYS A 178 -26.68 -18.36 4.69
CA LYS A 178 -27.21 -18.00 3.35
C LYS A 178 -26.45 -18.68 2.21
N PHE A 179 -25.29 -19.27 2.47
CA PHE A 179 -24.51 -20.02 1.48
C PHE A 179 -24.70 -21.53 1.76
N PRO A 180 -25.53 -22.24 0.98
CA PRO A 180 -25.75 -23.68 1.14
C PRO A 180 -24.51 -24.51 0.81
#